data_AF-A0A7C5RTH3-F1
#
_entry.id   AF-A0A7C5RTH3-F1
#
_cell.length_a   1.000
_cell.length_b   1.000
_cell.length_c   1.000
_cell.angle_alpha   90.00
_cell.angle_beta   90.00
_cell.angle_gamma   90.00
#
_symmetry.space_group_name_H-M   'P 1'
#
loop_
_entity.id
_entity.type
_entity.pdbx_description
1 polymer ?
#
loop_
_entity_poly.entity_id
_entity_poly.type
_entity_poly.pdbx_seq_one_letter_code
_entity_poly.pdbx_strand_id
1 'polypeptide(L)'
;MSQPLRPSHLIKPKTGPDDPELQETLQEGLQQVAPDDIVQLTAELLARRQRLLPTVFALASGSPCEPETLHVLANSLAPTAKQAQAAAGLLQHLLSCEALPNLLTEEAPVEERLRHFLTACGTADRRLALETATGLLHLATPRRYWLWTRWLWDVEHRTGILPLLASTTHALQGEDVGIQYRHLGALVAMGAELGRNSGLLSAELADDPERGPFATDAFLAIAYSVYLYGITNWRLSREFNRLLPSLPDLARRLLGLPRPARAQV
;
A
#
# COMPACT_ATOMS: atom_id res chain seq x y z
N MET A 1 -41.28 16.44 28.55
CA MET A 1 -40.36 15.61 29.35
C MET A 1 -39.90 14.46 28.48
N SER A 2 -38.75 14.61 27.84
CA SER A 2 -38.23 13.61 26.90
C SER A 2 -37.53 12.50 27.70
N GLN A 3 -37.99 11.26 27.54
CA GLN A 3 -37.34 10.12 28.17
C GLN A 3 -35.89 9.99 27.64
N PRO A 4 -34.90 9.71 28.49
CA PRO A 4 -33.55 9.44 28.03
C PRO A 4 -33.55 8.11 27.26
N LEU A 5 -33.01 8.15 26.03
CA LEU A 5 -32.71 6.97 25.24
C LEU A 5 -31.88 6.00 26.09
N ARG A 6 -32.42 4.82 26.36
CA ARG A 6 -31.65 3.75 27.01
C ARG A 6 -30.46 3.42 26.10
N PRO A 7 -29.22 3.40 26.61
CA PRO A 7 -28.09 2.95 25.83
C PRO A 7 -28.33 1.48 25.45
N SER A 8 -28.38 1.21 24.15
CA SER A 8 -28.47 -0.14 23.61
C SER A 8 -27.20 -0.91 23.96
N HIS A 9 -27.31 -1.90 24.86
CA HIS A 9 -26.23 -2.77 25.34
C HIS A 9 -25.63 -3.73 24.29
N LEU A 10 -25.81 -3.49 22.98
CA LEU A 10 -25.56 -4.50 21.95
C LEU A 10 -24.41 -4.24 20.99
N ILE A 11 -23.75 -3.09 21.04
CA ILE A 11 -22.55 -2.87 20.21
C ILE A 11 -21.56 -2.05 21.02
N LYS A 12 -20.51 -2.68 21.57
CA LYS A 12 -19.35 -1.94 22.04
C LYS A 12 -18.82 -1.13 20.85
N PRO A 13 -18.62 0.19 20.98
CA PRO A 13 -17.88 0.93 19.96
C PRO A 13 -16.46 0.38 19.95
N LYS A 14 -16.14 -0.40 18.92
CA LYS A 14 -14.81 -0.98 18.73
C LYS A 14 -13.82 0.14 18.43
N THR A 15 -12.90 0.38 19.36
CA THR A 15 -11.98 1.51 19.40
C THR A 15 -10.67 1.17 18.69
N GLY A 16 -10.56 1.58 17.43
CA GLY A 16 -9.26 1.72 16.77
C GLY A 16 -8.44 0.42 16.62
N PRO A 17 -7.14 0.55 16.30
CA PRO A 17 -6.24 -0.58 16.04
C PRO A 17 -5.94 -1.48 17.25
N ASP A 18 -6.25 -1.02 18.46
CA ASP A 18 -5.91 -1.70 19.72
C ASP A 18 -7.07 -2.60 20.22
N ASP A 19 -8.09 -2.83 19.40
CA ASP A 19 -9.23 -3.68 19.74
C ASP A 19 -8.85 -5.17 19.59
N PRO A 20 -8.82 -5.96 20.68
CA PRO A 20 -8.41 -7.37 20.63
C PRO A 20 -9.37 -8.23 19.80
N GLU A 21 -10.66 -7.88 19.76
CA GLU A 21 -11.67 -8.64 19.01
C GLU A 21 -11.49 -8.43 17.49
N LEU A 22 -10.96 -7.26 17.10
CA LEU A 22 -10.59 -6.96 15.72
C LEU A 22 -9.33 -7.73 15.30
N GLN A 23 -8.36 -7.87 16.20
CA GLN A 23 -7.14 -8.65 15.95
C GLN A 23 -7.45 -10.14 15.81
N GLU A 24 -8.31 -10.70 16.65
CA GLU A 24 -8.77 -12.10 16.55
C GLU A 24 -9.49 -12.34 15.21
N THR A 25 -10.41 -11.45 14.83
CA THR A 25 -11.12 -11.52 13.53
C THR A 25 -10.14 -11.48 12.35
N LEU A 26 -9.08 -10.64 12.44
CA LEU A 26 -8.04 -10.58 11.41
C LEU A 26 -7.28 -11.91 11.32
N GLN A 27 -6.89 -12.50 12.45
CA GLN A 27 -6.19 -13.78 12.50
C GLN A 27 -7.05 -14.92 11.92
N GLU A 28 -8.32 -15.01 12.31
CA GLU A 28 -9.26 -15.99 11.76
C GLU A 28 -9.44 -15.83 10.24
N GLY A 29 -9.54 -14.59 9.76
CA GLY A 29 -9.69 -14.31 8.34
C GLY A 29 -8.43 -14.67 7.54
N LEU A 30 -7.23 -14.45 8.10
CA LEU A 30 -5.97 -14.84 7.47
C LEU A 30 -5.84 -16.37 7.33
N GLN A 31 -6.39 -17.16 8.27
CA GLN A 31 -6.39 -18.63 8.17
C GLN A 31 -7.21 -19.16 6.98
N GLN A 32 -8.09 -18.34 6.39
CA GLN A 32 -8.90 -18.71 5.24
C GLN A 32 -8.26 -18.33 3.89
N VAL A 33 -7.13 -17.63 3.91
CA VAL A 33 -6.40 -17.23 2.71
C VAL A 33 -5.55 -18.39 2.21
N ALA A 34 -5.51 -18.60 0.89
CA ALA A 34 -4.60 -19.56 0.29
C ALA A 34 -3.19 -18.95 0.11
N PRO A 35 -2.10 -19.63 0.50
CA PRO A 35 -0.74 -19.16 0.21
C PRO A 35 -0.48 -18.89 -1.28
N ASP A 36 -1.14 -19.64 -2.17
CA ASP A 36 -1.07 -19.45 -3.62
C ASP A 36 -1.52 -18.06 -4.08
N ASP A 37 -2.45 -17.41 -3.35
CA ASP A 37 -2.87 -16.04 -3.66
C ASP A 37 -1.70 -15.06 -3.47
N ILE A 38 -0.88 -15.25 -2.43
CA ILE A 38 0.31 -14.43 -2.18
C ILE A 38 1.34 -14.65 -3.29
N VAL A 39 1.59 -15.92 -3.66
CA VAL A 39 2.52 -16.27 -4.74
C VAL A 39 2.09 -15.64 -6.07
N GLN A 40 0.80 -15.73 -6.40
CA GLN A 40 0.28 -15.15 -7.64
C GLN A 40 0.40 -13.62 -7.66
N LEU A 41 -0.02 -12.95 -6.60
CA LEU A 41 0.11 -11.49 -6.47
C LEU A 41 1.57 -11.05 -6.57
N THR A 42 2.48 -11.79 -5.92
CA THR A 42 3.93 -11.53 -5.99
C THR A 42 4.43 -11.58 -7.43
N ALA A 43 4.04 -12.61 -8.18
CA ALA A 43 4.42 -12.76 -9.58
C ALA A 43 3.87 -11.61 -10.46
N GLU A 44 2.64 -11.18 -10.23
CA GLU A 44 2.02 -10.04 -10.93
C GLU A 44 2.78 -8.72 -10.64
N LEU A 45 3.16 -8.49 -9.38
CA LEU A 45 3.94 -7.31 -8.96
C LEU A 45 5.34 -7.28 -9.58
N LEU A 46 6.01 -8.44 -9.63
CA LEU A 46 7.31 -8.59 -10.28
C LEU A 46 7.23 -8.35 -11.78
N ALA A 47 6.24 -8.93 -12.46
CA ALA A 47 6.03 -8.71 -13.89
C ALA A 47 5.73 -7.22 -14.18
N ARG A 48 4.96 -6.56 -13.30
CA ARG A 48 4.75 -5.10 -13.37
C ARG A 48 6.07 -4.34 -13.21
N ARG A 49 6.90 -4.65 -12.22
CA ARG A 49 8.21 -4.00 -12.05
C ARG A 49 9.06 -4.16 -13.31
N GLN A 50 9.20 -5.38 -13.83
CA GLN A 50 9.99 -5.64 -15.03
C GLN A 50 9.56 -4.77 -16.22
N ARG A 51 8.25 -4.59 -16.43
CA ARG A 51 7.72 -3.72 -17.49
C ARG A 51 7.99 -2.24 -17.27
N LEU A 52 7.93 -1.77 -16.02
CA LEU A 52 8.03 -0.34 -15.69
C LEU A 52 9.46 0.14 -15.39
N LEU A 53 10.37 -0.78 -15.11
CA LEU A 53 11.74 -0.45 -14.73
C LEU A 53 12.48 0.42 -15.78
N PRO A 54 12.34 0.19 -17.10
CA PRO A 54 12.91 1.08 -18.11
C PRO A 54 12.41 2.51 -18.01
N THR A 55 11.11 2.71 -17.76
CA THR A 55 10.53 4.05 -17.54
C THR A 55 11.10 4.70 -16.29
N VAL A 56 11.21 3.96 -15.18
CA VAL A 56 11.79 4.48 -13.95
C VAL A 56 13.24 4.91 -14.15
N PHE A 57 14.04 4.14 -14.90
CA PHE A 57 15.39 4.55 -15.26
C PHE A 57 15.44 5.78 -16.18
N ALA A 58 14.54 5.89 -17.15
CA ALA A 58 14.43 7.09 -17.96
C ALA A 58 14.17 8.34 -17.10
N LEU A 59 13.25 8.25 -16.12
CA LEU A 59 12.99 9.33 -15.16
C LEU A 59 14.21 9.65 -14.30
N ALA A 60 14.94 8.64 -13.82
CA ALA A 60 16.16 8.82 -13.03
C ALA A 60 17.26 9.57 -13.81
N SER A 61 17.36 9.30 -15.11
CA SER A 61 18.34 9.95 -16.00
C SER A 61 17.91 11.34 -16.50
N GLY A 62 16.70 11.80 -16.17
CA GLY A 62 16.13 13.03 -16.75
C GLY A 62 15.83 12.92 -18.25
N SER A 63 15.76 11.70 -18.79
CA SER A 63 15.42 11.47 -20.20
C SER A 63 13.96 11.90 -20.47
N PRO A 64 13.67 12.40 -21.68
CA PRO A 64 12.30 12.73 -22.06
C PRO A 64 11.43 11.46 -22.02
N CYS A 65 10.26 11.58 -21.41
CA CYS A 65 9.26 10.51 -21.32
C CYS A 65 7.98 10.94 -22.03
N GLU A 66 7.41 10.04 -22.83
CA GLU A 66 6.14 10.29 -23.49
C GLU A 66 4.98 10.32 -22.48
N PRO A 67 3.95 11.17 -22.70
CA PRO A 67 2.80 11.27 -21.79
C PRO A 67 2.06 9.95 -21.58
N GLU A 68 2.00 9.09 -22.59
CA GLU A 68 1.38 7.76 -22.49
C GLU A 68 2.15 6.84 -21.54
N THR A 69 3.49 6.88 -21.62
CA THR A 69 4.36 6.13 -20.71
C THR A 69 4.17 6.58 -19.26
N LEU A 70 4.02 7.88 -19.01
CA LEU A 70 3.69 8.39 -17.68
C LEU A 70 2.32 7.94 -17.18
N HIS A 71 1.32 7.88 -18.06
CA HIS A 71 -0.01 7.35 -17.71
C HIS A 71 0.05 5.88 -17.33
N VAL A 72 0.81 5.06 -18.06
CA VAL A 72 1.00 3.64 -17.73
C VAL A 72 1.66 3.48 -16.35
N LEU A 73 2.69 4.28 -16.07
CA LEU A 73 3.35 4.29 -14.76
C LEU A 73 2.38 4.73 -13.65
N ALA A 74 1.67 5.84 -13.83
CA ALA A 74 0.74 6.36 -12.84
C ALA A 74 -0.42 5.40 -12.54
N ASN A 75 -0.98 4.73 -13.56
CA ASN A 75 -1.99 3.68 -13.38
C ASN A 75 -1.47 2.48 -12.58
N SER A 76 -0.16 2.24 -12.62
CA SER A 76 0.47 1.14 -11.91
C SER A 76 0.79 1.47 -10.44
N LEU A 77 0.85 2.76 -10.10
CA LEU A 77 1.13 3.26 -8.75
C LEU A 77 -0.14 3.58 -7.95
N ALA A 78 -1.25 3.87 -8.64
CA ALA A 78 -2.47 4.34 -8.02
C ALA A 78 -3.59 3.27 -8.02
N PRO A 79 -4.33 3.11 -6.92
CA PRO A 79 -5.40 2.10 -6.83
C PRO A 79 -6.70 2.51 -7.56
N THR A 80 -6.83 3.78 -7.97
CA THR A 80 -8.02 4.29 -8.67
C THR A 80 -7.64 5.12 -9.90
N ALA A 81 -8.51 5.11 -10.93
CA ALA A 81 -8.32 5.89 -12.15
C ALA A 81 -8.18 7.40 -11.89
N LYS A 82 -8.91 7.94 -10.90
CA LYS A 82 -8.81 9.35 -10.51
C LYS A 82 -7.43 9.67 -9.92
N GLN A 83 -6.92 8.82 -9.02
CA GLN A 83 -5.58 8.99 -8.46
C GLN A 83 -4.51 8.78 -9.53
N ALA A 84 -4.70 7.84 -10.45
CA ALA A 84 -3.79 7.62 -11.56
C ALA A 84 -3.70 8.85 -12.48
N GLN A 85 -4.83 9.46 -12.82
CA GLN A 85 -4.85 10.69 -13.63
C GLN A 85 -4.14 11.85 -12.90
N ALA A 86 -4.40 12.01 -11.60
CA ALA A 86 -3.73 13.03 -10.81
C ALA A 86 -2.21 12.78 -10.67
N ALA A 87 -1.80 11.52 -10.49
CA ALA A 87 -0.40 11.13 -10.45
C ALA A 87 0.30 11.33 -11.81
N ALA A 88 -0.37 11.03 -12.92
CA ALA A 88 0.16 11.30 -14.26
C ALA A 88 0.40 12.81 -14.47
N GLY A 89 -0.56 13.65 -14.06
CA GLY A 89 -0.41 15.11 -14.08
C GLY A 89 0.74 15.60 -13.20
N LEU A 90 0.92 15.00 -12.02
CA LEU A 90 2.03 15.30 -11.13
C LEU A 90 3.38 14.93 -11.78
N LEU A 91 3.52 13.71 -12.31
CA LEU A 91 4.74 13.26 -12.98
C LEU A 91 5.07 14.14 -14.18
N GLN A 92 4.07 14.51 -14.98
CA GLN A 92 4.24 15.40 -16.13
C GLN A 92 4.73 16.78 -15.71
N HIS A 93 4.22 17.32 -14.61
CA HIS A 93 4.71 18.59 -14.05
C HIS A 93 6.17 18.47 -13.58
N LEU A 94 6.52 17.36 -12.94
CA LEU A 94 7.86 17.14 -12.39
C LEU A 94 8.92 16.83 -13.45
N LEU A 95 8.55 16.45 -14.68
CA LEU A 95 9.50 16.21 -15.77
C LEU A 95 10.36 17.43 -16.11
N SER A 96 9.88 18.65 -15.82
CA SER A 96 10.62 19.89 -16.08
C SER A 96 11.55 20.32 -14.94
N CYS A 97 11.63 19.55 -13.85
CA CYS A 97 12.46 19.86 -12.70
C CYS A 97 13.33 18.66 -12.28
N GLU A 98 14.36 18.92 -11.50
CA GLU A 98 15.31 17.89 -11.04
C GLU A 98 14.75 16.98 -9.94
N ALA A 99 13.51 17.19 -9.49
CA ALA A 99 12.93 16.44 -8.38
C ALA A 99 12.84 14.93 -8.63
N LEU A 100 12.55 14.51 -9.87
CA LEU A 100 12.44 13.09 -10.25
C LEU A 100 13.81 12.40 -10.31
N PRO A 101 14.82 12.94 -11.04
CA PRO A 101 16.20 12.46 -10.96
C PRO A 101 16.70 12.41 -9.51
N ASN A 102 16.59 13.52 -8.77
CA ASN A 102 17.06 13.61 -7.39
C ASN A 102 16.38 12.61 -6.47
N LEU A 103 15.09 12.31 -6.66
CA LEU A 103 14.39 11.27 -5.91
C LEU A 103 15.01 9.89 -6.14
N LEU A 104 15.36 9.57 -7.39
CA LEU A 104 15.74 8.22 -7.81
C LEU A 104 17.26 7.97 -7.73
N THR A 105 18.09 9.01 -7.77
CA THR A 105 19.53 8.91 -7.52
C THR A 105 19.81 8.71 -6.03
N GLU A 106 20.78 7.87 -5.68
CA GLU A 106 21.12 7.56 -4.28
C GLU A 106 22.18 8.50 -3.66
N GLU A 107 22.35 9.71 -4.21
CA GLU A 107 23.40 10.64 -3.77
C GLU A 107 23.16 11.24 -2.38
N ALA A 108 21.89 11.36 -1.98
CA ALA A 108 21.48 11.91 -0.68
C ALA A 108 20.61 10.91 0.12
N PRO A 109 20.50 11.08 1.46
CA PRO A 109 19.57 10.31 2.27
C PRO A 109 18.14 10.36 1.73
N VAL A 110 17.40 9.25 1.84
CA VAL A 110 16.05 9.13 1.26
C VAL A 110 15.07 10.16 1.82
N GLU A 111 15.27 10.57 3.06
CA GLU A 111 14.48 11.56 3.77
C GLU A 111 14.61 12.94 3.12
N GLU A 112 15.83 13.30 2.73
CA GLU A 112 16.11 14.55 2.03
C GLU A 112 15.55 14.54 0.61
N ARG A 113 15.76 13.44 -0.11
CA ARG A 113 15.22 13.25 -1.46
C ARG A 113 13.69 13.30 -1.49
N LEU A 114 13.03 12.62 -0.55
CA LEU A 114 11.57 12.69 -0.38
C LEU A 114 11.11 14.10 -0.04
N ARG A 115 11.80 14.80 0.86
CA ARG A 115 11.45 16.17 1.22
C ARG A 115 11.53 17.10 0.01
N HIS A 116 12.62 17.04 -0.75
CA HIS A 116 12.78 17.83 -1.98
C HIS A 116 11.66 17.50 -2.98
N PHE A 117 11.40 16.22 -3.23
CA PHE A 117 10.31 15.80 -4.12
C PHE A 117 8.96 16.38 -3.69
N LEU A 118 8.61 16.26 -2.41
CA LEU A 118 7.33 16.76 -1.88
C LEU A 118 7.23 18.28 -1.92
N THR A 119 8.33 19.01 -1.71
CA THR A 119 8.38 20.47 -1.89
C THR A 119 8.14 20.84 -3.36
N ALA A 120 8.76 20.12 -4.31
CA ALA A 120 8.55 20.35 -5.74
C ALA A 120 7.12 20.07 -6.22
N CYS A 121 6.38 19.22 -5.50
CA CYS A 121 4.96 18.95 -5.77
C CYS A 121 4.04 20.14 -5.42
N GLY A 122 4.53 21.15 -4.70
CA GLY A 122 3.80 22.38 -4.40
C GLY A 122 2.46 22.13 -3.69
N THR A 123 1.36 22.53 -4.34
CA THR A 123 -0.01 22.44 -3.80
C THR A 123 -0.73 21.13 -4.13
N ALA A 124 -0.06 20.16 -4.77
CA ALA A 124 -0.65 18.86 -5.05
C ALA A 124 -1.06 18.13 -3.75
N ASP A 125 -1.97 17.15 -3.87
CA ASP A 125 -2.34 16.28 -2.74
C ASP A 125 -1.07 15.60 -2.20
N ARG A 126 -0.69 15.98 -0.98
CA ARG A 126 0.53 15.51 -0.33
C ARG A 126 0.55 13.99 -0.13
N ARG A 127 -0.60 13.38 0.15
CA ARG A 127 -0.69 11.91 0.29
C ARG A 127 -0.44 11.26 -1.07
N LEU A 128 -1.05 11.76 -2.15
CA LEU A 128 -0.81 11.23 -3.50
C LEU A 128 0.66 11.42 -3.94
N ALA A 129 1.27 12.56 -3.61
CA ALA A 129 2.67 12.83 -3.91
C ALA A 129 3.60 11.83 -3.18
N LEU A 130 3.31 11.53 -1.91
CA LEU A 130 4.06 10.53 -1.13
C LEU A 130 3.89 9.11 -1.69
N GLU A 131 2.66 8.73 -2.04
CA GLU A 131 2.35 7.44 -2.67
C GLU A 131 3.09 7.28 -4.00
N THR A 132 3.13 8.35 -4.80
CA THR A 132 3.86 8.37 -6.07
C THR A 132 5.36 8.24 -5.84
N ALA A 133 5.94 9.04 -4.94
CA ALA A 133 7.37 9.05 -4.67
C ALA A 133 7.88 7.69 -4.14
N THR A 134 7.21 7.16 -3.13
CA THR A 134 7.60 5.88 -2.51
C THR A 134 7.32 4.70 -3.44
N GLY A 135 6.26 4.77 -4.26
CA GLY A 135 6.00 3.79 -5.31
C GLY A 135 7.11 3.75 -6.36
N LEU A 136 7.62 4.89 -6.80
CA LEU A 136 8.77 4.97 -7.72
C LEU A 136 10.05 4.41 -7.10
N LEU A 137 10.35 4.80 -5.86
CA LEU A 137 11.51 4.28 -5.11
C LEU A 137 11.42 2.76 -4.95
N HIS A 138 10.25 2.24 -4.58
CA HIS A 138 10.02 0.82 -4.40
C HIS A 138 10.13 0.04 -5.72
N LEU A 139 9.63 0.59 -6.84
CA LEU A 139 9.83 -0.02 -8.16
C LEU A 139 11.32 -0.06 -8.56
N ALA A 140 12.09 0.99 -8.26
CA ALA A 140 13.51 1.04 -8.55
C ALA A 140 14.30 0.01 -7.72
N THR A 141 14.19 0.11 -6.40
CA THR A 141 15.02 -0.62 -5.44
C THR A 141 14.17 -1.18 -4.28
N PRO A 142 13.36 -2.23 -4.53
CA PRO A 142 12.36 -2.72 -3.56
C PRO A 142 12.98 -3.29 -2.28
N ARG A 143 14.25 -3.71 -2.33
CA ARG A 143 15.01 -4.20 -1.16
C ARG A 143 15.35 -3.10 -0.15
N ARG A 144 15.38 -1.85 -0.61
CA ARG A 144 15.85 -0.70 0.19
C ARG A 144 14.72 0.26 0.53
N TYR A 145 13.74 0.34 -0.35
CA TYR A 145 12.63 1.29 -0.23
C TYR A 145 11.31 0.56 -0.16
N TRP A 146 10.47 0.99 0.76
CA TRP A 146 9.17 0.39 1.02
C TRP A 146 8.06 1.16 0.31
N LEU A 147 7.02 0.44 -0.10
CA LEU A 147 5.79 1.06 -0.59
C LEU A 147 5.12 1.81 0.56
N TRP A 148 4.69 3.05 0.31
CA TRP A 148 3.80 3.78 1.21
C TRP A 148 2.49 4.08 0.51
N THR A 149 1.42 3.48 1.00
CA THR A 149 0.04 3.80 0.59
C THR A 149 -0.83 4.12 1.79
N ARG A 150 -1.93 4.85 1.57
CA ARG A 150 -2.91 5.14 2.64
C ARG A 150 -3.50 3.89 3.28
N TRP A 151 -3.58 2.78 2.53
CA TRP A 151 -4.06 1.51 3.08
C TRP A 151 -3.01 0.82 3.96
N LEU A 152 -1.71 1.05 3.71
CA LEU A 152 -0.63 0.66 4.62
C LEU A 152 -0.64 1.54 5.87
N TRP A 153 -0.56 2.86 5.65
CA TRP A 153 -0.54 3.87 6.69
C TRP A 153 -0.96 5.24 6.12
N ASP A 154 -2.12 5.76 6.53
CA ASP A 154 -2.54 7.13 6.27
C ASP A 154 -2.04 8.04 7.41
N VAL A 155 -1.02 8.87 7.13
CA VAL A 155 -0.43 9.79 8.11
C VAL A 155 -1.39 10.83 8.67
N GLU A 156 -2.40 11.21 7.88
CA GLU A 156 -3.34 12.26 8.22
C GLU A 156 -4.41 11.72 9.18
N HIS A 157 -4.94 10.54 8.86
CA HIS A 157 -6.03 9.92 9.60
C HIS A 157 -5.56 8.90 10.64
N ARG A 158 -4.27 8.54 10.61
CA ARG A 158 -3.64 7.53 11.47
C ARG A 158 -4.32 6.16 11.37
N THR A 159 -4.64 5.74 10.15
CA THR A 159 -5.30 4.46 9.85
C THR A 159 -4.46 3.64 8.87
N GLY A 160 -4.83 2.38 8.63
CA GLY A 160 -4.13 1.47 7.72
C GLY A 160 -3.86 0.13 8.38
N ILE A 161 -3.26 -0.81 7.65
CA ILE A 161 -2.95 -2.14 8.19
C ILE A 161 -1.79 -2.10 9.19
N LEU A 162 -0.77 -1.27 9.00
CA LEU A 162 0.42 -1.31 9.86
C LEU A 162 0.14 -0.97 11.34
N PRO A 163 -0.68 0.04 11.68
CA PRO A 163 -1.10 0.27 13.06
C PRO A 163 -1.83 -0.91 13.69
N LEU A 164 -2.66 -1.60 12.91
CA LEU A 164 -3.41 -2.78 13.38
C LEU A 164 -2.46 -3.92 13.73
N LEU A 165 -1.40 -4.10 12.94
CA LEU A 165 -0.39 -5.14 13.18
C LEU A 165 0.55 -4.79 14.33
N ALA A 166 0.95 -3.53 14.44
CA ALA A 166 1.87 -3.07 15.48
C ALA A 166 1.19 -2.84 16.83
N SER A 167 -0.14 -2.85 16.90
CA SER A 167 -0.92 -2.47 18.09
C SER A 167 -0.54 -1.08 18.65
N THR A 168 0.03 -0.22 17.80
CA THR A 168 0.42 1.15 18.14
C THR A 168 0.75 1.96 16.89
N THR A 169 0.50 3.27 16.96
CA THR A 169 0.95 4.23 15.95
C THR A 169 2.23 4.96 16.38
N HIS A 170 2.71 4.76 17.60
CA HIS A 170 3.89 5.48 18.13
C HIS A 170 5.15 5.20 17.30
N ALA A 171 5.33 3.98 16.83
CA ALA A 171 6.44 3.60 15.96
C ALA A 171 6.45 4.38 14.63
N LEU A 172 5.30 4.92 14.19
CA LEU A 172 5.15 5.66 12.93
C LEU A 172 5.24 7.18 13.12
N GLN A 173 5.48 7.66 14.34
CA GLN A 173 5.63 9.08 14.61
C GLN A 173 7.05 9.54 14.27
N GLY A 174 7.16 10.78 13.82
CA GLY A 174 8.41 11.42 13.45
C GLY A 174 8.19 12.89 13.16
N GLU A 175 9.23 13.69 13.36
CA GLU A 175 9.21 15.15 13.18
C GLU A 175 8.86 15.56 11.76
N ASP A 176 9.30 14.77 10.77
CA ASP A 176 8.95 14.95 9.37
C ASP A 176 8.63 13.62 8.66
N VAL A 177 8.12 13.73 7.44
CA VAL A 177 7.71 12.60 6.60
C VAL A 177 8.87 11.67 6.22
N GLY A 178 10.10 12.18 6.15
CA GLY A 178 11.28 11.38 5.86
C GLY A 178 11.61 10.45 7.03
N ILE A 179 11.59 10.98 8.26
CA ILE A 179 11.76 10.17 9.47
C ILE A 179 10.65 9.12 9.59
N GLN A 180 9.40 9.51 9.32
CA GLN A 180 8.28 8.55 9.32
C GLN A 180 8.49 7.45 8.25
N TYR A 181 9.05 7.79 7.08
CA TYR A 181 9.37 6.81 6.04
C TYR A 181 10.45 5.83 6.47
N ARG A 182 11.47 6.30 7.20
CA ARG A 182 12.50 5.42 7.77
C ARG A 182 11.88 4.41 8.74
N HIS A 183 10.95 4.87 9.58
CA HIS A 183 10.27 3.99 10.53
C HIS A 183 9.35 2.96 9.86
N LEU A 184 8.83 3.27 8.66
CA LEU A 184 7.99 2.36 7.89
C LEU A 184 8.67 1.01 7.67
N GLY A 185 9.99 0.99 7.46
CA GLY A 185 10.73 -0.25 7.20
C GLY A 185 10.66 -1.27 8.33
N ALA A 186 10.73 -0.82 9.59
CA ALA A 186 10.61 -1.72 10.74
C ALA A 186 9.22 -2.37 10.82
N LEU A 187 8.19 -1.63 10.40
CA LEU A 187 6.79 -2.10 10.44
C LEU A 187 6.45 -3.01 9.27
N VAL A 188 7.00 -2.74 8.10
CA VAL A 188 6.93 -3.68 6.97
C VAL A 188 7.63 -4.99 7.34
N ALA A 189 8.78 -4.94 8.04
CA ALA A 189 9.46 -6.14 8.53
C ALA A 189 8.62 -6.91 9.57
N MET A 190 7.96 -6.22 10.51
CA MET A 190 6.99 -6.86 11.41
C MET A 190 5.82 -7.51 10.65
N GLY A 191 5.33 -6.86 9.59
CA GLY A 191 4.32 -7.41 8.70
C GLY A 191 4.78 -8.69 8.00
N ALA A 192 6.02 -8.71 7.49
CA ALA A 192 6.61 -9.91 6.90
C ALA A 192 6.69 -11.06 7.91
N GLU A 193 7.08 -10.78 9.15
CA GLU A 193 7.15 -11.77 10.23
C GLU A 193 5.76 -12.32 10.58
N LEU A 194 4.72 -11.48 10.62
CA LEU A 194 3.35 -11.95 10.76
C LEU A 194 2.93 -12.85 9.59
N GLY A 195 3.31 -12.49 8.36
CA GLY A 195 3.11 -13.31 7.17
C GLY A 195 3.72 -14.70 7.32
N ARG A 196 4.94 -14.80 7.86
CA ARG A 196 5.61 -16.08 8.16
C ARG A 196 4.85 -16.88 9.21
N ASN A 197 4.50 -16.24 10.32
CA ASN A 197 3.82 -16.89 11.44
C ASN A 197 2.39 -17.35 11.10
N SER A 198 1.73 -16.71 10.13
CA SER A 198 0.45 -17.18 9.58
C SER A 198 0.55 -18.35 8.60
N GLY A 199 1.76 -18.68 8.12
CA GLY A 199 1.98 -19.69 7.09
C GLY A 199 1.69 -19.22 5.66
N LEU A 200 1.27 -17.96 5.45
CA LEU A 200 0.96 -17.40 4.13
C LEU A 200 2.21 -16.92 3.38
N LEU A 201 3.26 -16.54 4.11
CA LEU A 201 4.54 -16.11 3.55
C LEU A 201 5.62 -17.15 3.89
N SER A 202 5.97 -18.01 2.93
CA SER A 202 7.03 -18.99 3.13
C SER A 202 8.40 -18.30 3.32
N ALA A 203 9.29 -18.91 4.11
CA ALA A 203 10.64 -18.38 4.31
C ALA A 203 11.39 -18.23 2.97
N GLU A 204 11.26 -19.22 2.09
CA GLU A 204 11.86 -19.21 0.75
C GLU A 204 11.41 -18.00 -0.08
N LEU A 205 10.12 -17.65 -0.04
CA LEU A 205 9.60 -16.50 -0.76
C LEU A 205 9.98 -15.18 -0.09
N ALA A 206 9.96 -15.13 1.25
CA ALA A 206 10.24 -13.93 2.05
C ALA A 206 11.72 -13.53 2.00
N ASP A 207 12.63 -14.51 1.99
CA ASP A 207 14.08 -14.30 2.02
C ASP A 207 14.66 -14.10 0.61
N ASP A 208 13.88 -14.33 -0.45
CA ASP A 208 14.27 -14.02 -1.82
C ASP A 208 14.46 -12.49 -1.98
N PRO A 209 15.64 -12.03 -2.41
CA PRO A 209 15.94 -10.60 -2.49
C PRO A 209 15.09 -9.85 -3.52
N GLU A 210 14.62 -10.49 -4.58
CA GLU A 210 13.81 -9.85 -5.61
C GLU A 210 12.31 -10.01 -5.31
N ARG A 211 11.89 -11.17 -4.81
CA ARG A 211 10.47 -11.50 -4.59
C ARG A 211 9.97 -11.10 -3.21
N GLY A 212 10.80 -11.20 -2.18
CA GLY A 212 10.44 -11.00 -0.77
C GLY A 212 9.75 -9.67 -0.47
N PRO A 213 10.25 -8.52 -0.99
CA PRO A 213 9.56 -7.24 -0.82
C PRO A 213 8.13 -7.25 -1.39
N PHE A 214 7.95 -7.75 -2.61
CA PHE A 214 6.62 -7.82 -3.25
C PHE A 214 5.70 -8.85 -2.61
N ALA A 215 6.25 -9.94 -2.07
CA ALA A 215 5.49 -10.93 -1.32
C ALA A 215 4.98 -10.36 0.01
N THR A 216 5.80 -9.52 0.65
CA THR A 216 5.38 -8.78 1.84
C THR A 216 4.26 -7.78 1.50
N ASP A 217 4.38 -7.04 0.40
CA ASP A 217 3.31 -6.14 -0.07
C ASP A 217 2.01 -6.89 -0.38
N ALA A 218 2.10 -8.04 -1.05
CA ALA A 218 0.97 -8.91 -1.35
C ALA A 218 0.28 -9.39 -0.08
N PHE A 219 1.06 -9.87 0.90
CA PHE A 219 0.56 -10.28 2.20
C PHE A 219 -0.15 -9.12 2.93
N LEU A 220 0.49 -7.95 3.01
CA LEU A 220 -0.09 -6.78 3.68
C LEU A 220 -1.38 -6.31 3.01
N ALA A 221 -1.46 -6.36 1.68
CA ALA A 221 -2.67 -6.02 0.94
C ALA A 221 -3.81 -7.02 1.21
N ILE A 222 -3.49 -8.32 1.32
CA ILE A 222 -4.46 -9.34 1.71
C ILE A 222 -4.91 -9.15 3.16
N ALA A 223 -3.99 -8.91 4.09
CA ALA A 223 -4.31 -8.66 5.50
C ALA A 223 -5.24 -7.43 5.63
N TYR A 224 -4.96 -6.35 4.89
CA TYR A 224 -5.87 -5.21 4.85
C TYR A 224 -7.23 -5.54 4.22
N SER A 225 -7.25 -6.37 3.18
CA SER A 225 -8.50 -6.85 2.56
C SER A 225 -9.35 -7.65 3.54
N VAL A 226 -8.74 -8.54 4.33
CA VAL A 226 -9.40 -9.28 5.41
C VAL A 226 -9.95 -8.33 6.47
N TYR A 227 -9.15 -7.35 6.90
CA TYR A 227 -9.61 -6.32 7.84
C TYR A 227 -10.84 -5.55 7.31
N LEU A 228 -10.79 -5.11 6.05
CA LEU A 228 -11.91 -4.43 5.40
C LEU A 228 -13.16 -5.31 5.38
N TYR A 229 -13.00 -6.58 5.03
CA TYR A 229 -14.08 -7.56 5.07
C TYR A 229 -14.66 -7.76 6.46
N GLY A 230 -13.81 -7.85 7.48
CA GLY A 230 -14.19 -7.92 8.88
C GLY A 230 -15.09 -6.74 9.25
N ILE A 231 -14.64 -5.50 9.03
CA ILE A 231 -15.45 -4.33 9.37
C ILE A 231 -16.74 -4.19 8.53
N THR A 232 -16.76 -4.68 7.28
CA THR A 232 -17.93 -4.58 6.39
C THR A 232 -18.95 -5.71 6.59
N ASN A 233 -18.51 -6.96 6.79
CA ASN A 233 -19.42 -8.11 7.02
C ASN A 233 -20.27 -7.90 8.28
N TRP A 234 -19.77 -7.12 9.24
CA TRP A 234 -20.46 -6.78 10.48
C TRP A 234 -21.52 -5.69 10.27
N ARG A 235 -21.49 -4.99 9.13
CA ARG A 235 -22.38 -3.87 8.79
C ARG A 235 -23.36 -4.19 7.65
N LEU A 236 -23.14 -5.27 6.90
CA LEU A 236 -23.87 -5.55 5.66
C LEU A 236 -24.68 -6.85 5.74
N SER A 237 -25.80 -6.89 5.02
CA SER A 237 -26.62 -8.09 4.88
C SER A 237 -25.91 -9.16 4.05
N ARG A 238 -26.32 -10.44 4.20
CA ARG A 238 -25.77 -11.57 3.43
C ARG A 238 -25.81 -11.35 1.91
N GLU A 239 -26.78 -10.58 1.42
CA GLU A 239 -26.93 -10.25 0.00
C GLU A 239 -25.88 -9.23 -0.47
N PHE A 240 -25.53 -8.25 0.36
CA PHE A 240 -24.46 -7.30 0.07
C PHE A 240 -23.07 -7.95 0.12
N ASN A 241 -22.87 -8.93 1.00
CA ASN A 241 -21.59 -9.64 1.08
C ASN A 241 -21.26 -10.39 -0.22
N ARG A 242 -22.28 -10.80 -1.00
CA ARG A 242 -22.09 -11.40 -2.34
C ARG A 242 -21.60 -10.41 -3.41
N LEU A 243 -21.69 -9.10 -3.16
CA LEU A 243 -21.21 -8.05 -4.07
C LEU A 243 -19.75 -7.68 -3.82
N LEU A 244 -19.16 -8.13 -2.71
CA LEU A 244 -17.76 -7.83 -2.40
C LEU A 244 -16.84 -8.65 -3.32
N PRO A 245 -15.78 -8.04 -3.87
CA PRO A 245 -14.79 -8.74 -4.70
C PRO A 245 -13.98 -9.71 -3.84
N SER A 246 -13.58 -10.86 -4.38
CA SER A 246 -12.71 -11.81 -3.67
C SER A 246 -11.51 -11.13 -3.00
N LEU A 247 -10.99 -11.69 -1.90
CA LEU A 247 -9.83 -11.10 -1.20
C LEU A 247 -8.64 -10.83 -2.14
N PRO A 248 -8.27 -11.76 -3.05
CA PRO A 248 -7.21 -11.49 -4.03
C PRO A 248 -7.56 -10.35 -4.99
N ASP A 249 -8.81 -10.22 -5.42
CA ASP A 249 -9.24 -9.11 -6.28
C ASP A 249 -9.23 -7.76 -5.56
N LEU A 250 -9.55 -7.75 -4.26
CA LEU A 250 -9.45 -6.54 -3.44
C LEU A 250 -7.97 -6.15 -3.25
N ALA A 251 -7.11 -7.11 -2.93
CA ALA A 251 -5.67 -6.91 -2.83
C ALA A 251 -5.08 -6.40 -4.16
N ARG A 252 -5.47 -6.95 -5.32
CA ARG A 252 -5.07 -6.43 -6.64
C ARG A 252 -5.40 -4.96 -6.80
N ARG A 253 -6.61 -4.53 -6.42
CA ARG A 253 -7.01 -3.11 -6.49
C ARG A 253 -6.15 -2.23 -5.59
N LEU A 254 -5.92 -2.64 -4.35
CA LEU A 254 -5.08 -1.89 -3.39
C LEU A 254 -3.63 -1.74 -3.90
N LEU A 255 -3.14 -2.76 -4.59
CA LEU A 255 -1.82 -2.80 -5.19
C LEU A 255 -1.73 -2.09 -6.55
N GLY A 256 -2.83 -1.61 -7.14
CA GLY A 256 -2.82 -1.02 -8.48
C GLY A 256 -2.59 -2.05 -9.60
N LEU A 257 -2.94 -3.31 -9.36
CA LEU A 257 -2.89 -4.38 -10.36
C LEU A 257 -4.20 -4.41 -11.19
N PRO A 258 -4.12 -4.78 -12.48
CA PRO A 258 -5.30 -4.92 -13.31
C PRO A 258 -6.20 -6.04 -12.78
N ARG A 259 -7.50 -5.94 -13.06
CA ARG A 259 -8.42 -7.04 -12.78
C ARG A 259 -8.01 -8.25 -13.63
N PRO A 260 -8.04 -9.49 -13.11
CA PRO A 260 -7.84 -10.67 -13.94
C PRO A 260 -8.83 -10.67 -15.10
N ALA A 261 -8.36 -11.04 -16.28
CA ALA A 261 -9.24 -11.28 -17.42
C ALA A 261 -10.31 -12.28 -16.97
N ARG A 262 -11.59 -11.92 -17.07
CA ARG A 262 -12.67 -12.88 -16.81
C ARG A 262 -12.44 -14.07 -17.73
N ALA A 263 -12.26 -15.26 -17.17
CA ALA A 263 -12.39 -16.48 -17.95
C ALA A 263 -13.75 -16.41 -18.65
N GLN A 264 -13.74 -16.42 -19.98
CA GLN A 264 -14.97 -16.62 -20.73
C GLN A 264 -15.41 -18.04 -20.39
N VAL A 265 -16.45 -18.14 -19.56
CA VAL A 265 -17.18 -19.39 -19.30
C VAL A 265 -18.13 -19.62 -20.47
#